data_AF-A0A328B6T3-F1
#
_entry.id   AF-A0A328B6T3-F1
#
_cell.length_a   1.000
_cell.length_b   1.000
_cell.length_c   1.000
_cell.angle_alpha   90.00
_cell.angle_beta   90.00
_cell.angle_gamma   90.00
#
_symmetry.space_group_name_H-M   'P 1'
#
loop_
_entity.id
_entity.type
_entity.pdbx_description
1 polymer ?
#
loop_
_entity_poly.entity_id
_entity_poly.type
_entity_poly.pdbx_seq_one_letter_code
_entity_poly.pdbx_strand_id
1 'polypeptide(L)'
;MVTGPPPKLYGGYRILCTALAVLATPGAGQASGLTAVRAVEPPPSQYASGPTQYGATVERSFSSPDELEAFCNFYLGRPASGYYQACYIPALDTVVIPDKRAWPSAREREALREHEWAHARGWRHGLLTTASARQY
;
A
#
# COMPACT_ATOMS: atom_id res chain seq x y z
N MET A 1 69.37 5.95 -8.82
CA MET A 1 70.06 6.95 -7.97
C MET A 1 69.77 8.33 -8.55
N VAL A 2 68.92 9.12 -7.90
CA VAL A 2 68.99 10.60 -7.89
C VAL A 2 68.49 11.02 -6.51
N THR A 3 69.36 11.74 -5.82
CA THR A 3 69.26 12.29 -4.48
C THR A 3 68.83 13.75 -4.54
N GLY A 4 67.98 14.21 -3.62
CA GLY A 4 67.89 15.64 -3.27
C GLY A 4 66.48 16.15 -2.94
N PRO A 5 66.24 16.78 -1.78
CA PRO A 5 64.94 17.28 -1.37
C PRO A 5 64.73 18.77 -1.75
N PRO A 6 63.47 19.24 -1.90
CA PRO A 6 63.13 20.66 -1.80
C PRO A 6 62.31 20.99 -0.52
N PRO A 7 62.17 22.27 -0.16
CA PRO A 7 62.39 22.77 1.20
C PRO A 7 61.15 22.81 2.12
N LYS A 8 61.44 22.88 3.43
CA LYS A 8 60.50 23.32 4.46
C LYS A 8 60.23 24.82 4.29
N LEU A 9 59.01 25.18 3.91
CA LEU A 9 58.46 26.51 4.14
C LEU A 9 57.64 26.48 5.44
N TYR A 10 58.24 27.03 6.50
CA TYR A 10 57.50 27.54 7.65
C TYR A 10 56.79 28.82 7.22
N GLY A 11 55.47 28.78 7.16
CA GLY A 11 54.62 29.95 6.90
C GLY A 11 53.33 29.76 7.65
N GLY A 12 53.29 30.30 8.87
CA GLY A 12 52.11 30.24 9.71
C GLY A 12 50.94 30.99 9.08
N TYR A 13 49.79 30.34 9.05
CA TYR A 13 48.50 31.00 9.18
C TYR A 13 47.63 30.13 10.09
N ARG A 14 47.49 30.58 11.34
CA ARG A 14 46.41 30.16 12.22
C ARG A 14 45.12 30.69 11.61
N ILE A 15 44.44 29.89 10.82
CA ILE A 15 43.03 30.12 10.51
C ILE A 15 42.25 29.17 11.41
N LEU A 16 41.60 29.76 12.42
CA LEU A 16 40.50 29.16 13.15
C LEU A 16 39.50 28.62 12.12
N CYS A 17 39.46 27.31 11.91
CA CYS A 17 38.28 26.67 11.35
C CYS A 17 37.24 26.59 12.46
N THR A 18 36.39 27.60 12.52
CA THR A 18 35.11 27.52 13.23
C THR A 18 34.34 26.33 12.68
N ALA A 19 34.23 25.28 13.49
CA ALA A 19 33.39 24.13 13.19
C ALA A 19 31.92 24.56 13.19
N LEU A 20 31.37 24.89 12.01
CA LEU A 20 29.93 24.82 11.80
C LEU A 20 29.60 23.37 11.40
N ALA A 21 29.29 22.56 12.41
CA ALA A 21 28.54 21.34 12.21
C ALA A 21 27.12 21.74 11.78
N VAL A 22 26.90 21.91 10.49
CA VAL A 22 25.55 21.92 9.93
C VAL A 22 25.08 20.47 9.96
N LEU A 23 24.47 20.08 11.07
CA LEU A 23 23.55 18.96 11.16
C LEU A 23 22.34 19.30 10.29
N ALA A 24 22.48 19.16 8.97
CA ALA A 24 21.32 19.06 8.09
C ALA A 24 20.75 17.67 8.33
N THR A 25 19.78 17.62 9.24
CA THR A 25 18.85 16.52 9.43
C THR A 25 18.43 15.97 8.06
N PRO A 26 18.47 14.64 7.84
CA PRO A 26 17.71 14.10 6.73
C PRO A 26 16.27 14.54 6.98
N GLY A 27 15.75 15.37 6.07
CA GLY A 27 14.35 15.73 6.07
C GLY A 27 13.59 14.43 6.14
N ALA A 28 12.90 14.22 7.27
CA ALA A 28 11.84 13.25 7.35
C ALA A 28 10.82 13.71 6.31
N GLY A 29 10.96 13.19 5.09
CA GLY A 29 9.87 13.15 4.14
C GLY A 29 8.74 12.52 4.94
N GLN A 30 7.72 13.34 5.23
CA GLN A 30 6.55 12.90 5.93
C GLN A 30 6.03 11.73 5.11
N ALA A 31 6.26 10.51 5.61
CA ALA A 31 5.48 9.38 5.19
C ALA A 31 4.05 9.80 5.54
N SER A 32 3.29 10.19 4.53
CA SER A 32 1.84 10.29 4.60
C SER A 32 1.32 8.88 4.82
N GLY A 33 1.54 8.36 6.02
CA GLY A 33 0.86 7.20 6.56
C GLY A 33 -0.56 7.61 6.85
N LEU A 34 -1.36 7.77 5.79
CA LEU A 34 -2.80 7.67 5.89
C LEU A 34 -3.10 6.21 6.24
N THR A 35 -3.00 5.86 7.52
CA THR A 35 -3.52 4.61 8.03
C THR A 35 -5.02 4.79 8.21
N ALA A 36 -5.78 4.49 7.16
CA ALA A 36 -7.22 4.49 7.15
C ALA A 36 -7.72 3.06 6.91
N VAL A 37 -7.52 2.18 7.87
CA VAL A 37 -8.23 0.88 7.94
C VAL A 37 -9.76 1.08 7.89
N ARG A 38 -10.24 2.26 8.33
CA ARG A 38 -11.64 2.69 8.19
C ARG A 38 -12.10 2.95 6.75
N ALA A 39 -11.19 3.05 5.77
CA ALA A 39 -11.57 3.24 4.37
C ALA A 39 -12.10 1.93 3.75
N VAL A 40 -11.73 0.78 4.30
CA VAL A 40 -12.26 -0.52 3.87
C VAL A 40 -13.50 -0.82 4.70
N GLU A 41 -14.66 -0.92 4.04
CA GLU A 41 -15.90 -1.29 4.71
C GLU A 41 -15.78 -2.72 5.29
N PRO A 42 -16.00 -2.91 6.60
CA PRO A 42 -15.95 -4.25 7.17
C PRO A 42 -17.15 -5.08 6.70
N PRO A 43 -16.97 -6.37 6.39
CA PRO A 43 -18.08 -7.21 5.99
C PRO A 43 -19.06 -7.47 7.16
N PRO A 44 -20.36 -7.68 6.89
CA PRO A 44 -21.30 -8.18 7.88
C PRO A 44 -20.82 -9.50 8.48
N SER A 45 -21.10 -9.73 9.76
CA SER A 45 -20.57 -10.88 10.51
C SER A 45 -20.94 -12.23 9.89
N GLN A 46 -22.10 -12.36 9.23
CA GLN A 46 -22.49 -13.60 8.55
C GLN A 46 -21.60 -13.95 7.34
N TYR A 47 -20.83 -12.99 6.82
CA TYR A 47 -19.88 -13.19 5.72
C TYR A 47 -18.43 -13.09 6.19
N ALA A 48 -18.15 -13.02 7.48
CA ALA A 48 -16.77 -12.97 7.99
C ALA A 48 -16.06 -14.33 7.90
N SER A 49 -16.81 -15.44 7.88
CA SER A 49 -16.28 -16.81 7.82
C SER A 49 -17.26 -17.75 7.11
N GLY A 50 -16.84 -18.99 6.84
CA GLY A 50 -17.64 -20.00 6.16
C GLY A 50 -17.15 -20.34 4.75
N PRO A 51 -17.83 -21.27 4.05
CA PRO A 51 -17.48 -21.67 2.70
C PRO A 51 -17.72 -20.53 1.72
N THR A 52 -16.91 -20.44 0.68
CA THR A 52 -17.18 -19.57 -0.47
C THR A 52 -18.28 -20.17 -1.34
N GLN A 53 -18.87 -19.35 -2.22
CA GLN A 53 -20.00 -19.75 -3.06
C GLN A 53 -19.70 -20.97 -3.95
N TYR A 54 -18.45 -21.11 -4.40
CA TYR A 54 -18.02 -22.15 -5.33
C TYR A 54 -17.04 -23.16 -4.71
N GLY A 55 -16.55 -22.92 -3.49
CA GLY A 55 -15.72 -23.86 -2.73
C GLY A 55 -14.29 -24.06 -3.24
N ALA A 56 -13.89 -23.40 -4.33
CA ALA A 56 -12.56 -23.51 -4.94
C ALA A 56 -11.80 -22.18 -4.95
N THR A 57 -12.21 -21.22 -4.10
CA THR A 57 -11.72 -19.85 -4.16
C THR A 57 -10.23 -19.80 -3.86
N VAL A 58 -9.48 -19.21 -4.78
CA VAL A 58 -8.03 -19.01 -4.63
C VAL A 58 -7.70 -17.55 -4.39
N GLU A 59 -6.58 -17.31 -3.72
CA GLU A 59 -6.03 -15.97 -3.51
C GLU A 59 -4.88 -15.73 -4.49
N ARG A 60 -4.92 -14.60 -5.21
CA ARG A 60 -3.86 -14.14 -6.10
C ARG A 60 -3.33 -12.80 -5.61
N SER A 61 -2.02 -12.71 -5.46
CA SER A 61 -1.34 -11.46 -5.06
C SER A 61 -0.62 -10.81 -6.24
N PHE A 62 -0.62 -9.48 -6.29
CA PHE A 62 0.14 -8.68 -7.26
C PHE A 62 1.13 -7.75 -6.56
N SER A 63 2.37 -7.70 -7.06
CA SER A 63 3.41 -6.80 -6.53
C SER A 63 3.31 -5.37 -7.03
N SER A 64 2.48 -5.11 -8.05
CA SER A 64 2.21 -3.79 -8.61
C SER A 64 0.73 -3.46 -8.44
N PRO A 65 0.38 -2.34 -7.76
CA PRO A 65 -1.01 -1.85 -7.70
C PRO A 65 -1.62 -1.62 -9.09
N ASP A 66 -0.82 -1.16 -10.07
CA ASP A 66 -1.30 -0.91 -11.43
C ASP A 66 -1.64 -2.21 -12.17
N GLU A 67 -0.86 -3.28 -11.96
CA GLU A 67 -1.17 -4.60 -12.53
C GLU A 67 -2.41 -5.20 -11.89
N LEU A 68 -2.58 -5.03 -10.58
CA LEU A 68 -3.79 -5.42 -9.86
C LEU A 68 -5.01 -4.71 -10.44
N GLU A 69 -4.94 -3.39 -10.55
CA GLU A 69 -6.04 -2.58 -11.07
C GLU A 69 -6.38 -2.98 -12.51
N ALA A 70 -5.37 -3.13 -13.38
CA ALA A 70 -5.58 -3.56 -14.76
C ALA A 70 -6.23 -4.94 -14.84
N PHE A 71 -5.80 -5.88 -13.97
CA PHE A 71 -6.38 -7.22 -13.91
C PHE A 71 -7.84 -7.19 -13.44
N CYS A 72 -8.16 -6.45 -12.38
CA CYS A 72 -9.55 -6.29 -11.92
C CYS A 72 -10.42 -5.61 -12.98
N ASN A 73 -9.93 -4.54 -13.62
CA ASN A 73 -10.63 -3.83 -14.69
C ASN A 73 -10.93 -4.72 -15.89
N PHE A 74 -10.04 -5.65 -16.25
CA PHE A 74 -10.27 -6.56 -17.37
C PHE A 74 -11.48 -7.47 -17.14
N TYR A 75 -11.67 -7.98 -15.91
CA TYR A 75 -12.75 -8.92 -15.60
C TYR A 75 -14.04 -8.25 -15.12
N LEU A 76 -13.93 -7.15 -14.38
CA LEU A 76 -15.07 -6.50 -13.72
C LEU A 76 -15.50 -5.21 -14.41
N GLY A 77 -14.72 -4.72 -15.37
CA GLY A 77 -14.88 -3.39 -15.92
C GLY A 77 -14.44 -2.29 -14.95
N ARG A 78 -14.41 -1.04 -15.42
CA ARG A 78 -14.01 0.10 -14.59
C ARG A 78 -15.08 0.41 -13.54
N PRO A 79 -14.69 0.70 -12.29
CA PRO A 79 -15.64 1.12 -11.27
C PRO A 79 -16.23 2.49 -11.63
N ALA A 80 -17.46 2.76 -11.18
CA ALA A 80 -18.13 4.04 -11.43
C ALA A 80 -17.38 5.24 -10.81
N SER A 81 -16.63 5.00 -9.74
CA SER A 81 -15.75 5.97 -9.09
C SER A 81 -14.57 5.26 -8.44
N GLY A 82 -13.40 5.89 -8.43
CA GLY A 82 -12.19 5.36 -7.79
C GLY A 82 -11.46 4.33 -8.65
N TYR A 83 -10.76 3.41 -7.98
CA TYR A 83 -9.95 2.35 -8.57
C TYR A 83 -10.02 1.09 -7.69
N TYR A 84 -9.66 -0.07 -8.24
CA TYR A 84 -9.60 -1.31 -7.46
C TYR A 84 -8.33 -1.35 -6.62
N GLN A 85 -8.49 -1.51 -5.30
CA GLN A 85 -7.38 -1.79 -4.38
C GLN A 85 -7.21 -3.30 -4.15
N ALA A 86 -8.30 -4.03 -4.27
CA ALA A 86 -8.44 -5.47 -4.27
C ALA A 86 -9.74 -5.80 -5.04
N CYS A 87 -9.95 -7.06 -5.42
CA CYS A 87 -11.22 -7.48 -6.00
C CYS A 87 -11.47 -8.98 -5.89
N TYR A 88 -12.71 -9.40 -5.71
CA TYR A 88 -13.15 -10.76 -6.00
C TYR A 88 -13.66 -10.85 -7.45
N ILE A 89 -13.16 -11.82 -8.21
CA ILE A 89 -13.56 -12.09 -9.60
C ILE A 89 -14.38 -13.38 -9.64
N PRO A 90 -15.73 -13.30 -9.75
CA PRO A 90 -16.59 -14.49 -9.72
C PRO A 90 -16.33 -15.46 -10.87
N ALA A 91 -16.00 -14.94 -12.06
CA ALA A 91 -15.73 -15.76 -13.24
C ALA A 91 -14.49 -16.67 -13.10
N LEU A 92 -13.56 -16.31 -12.20
CA LEU A 92 -12.35 -17.08 -11.91
C LEU A 92 -12.37 -17.71 -10.52
N ASP A 93 -13.42 -17.45 -9.73
CA ASP A 93 -13.45 -17.71 -8.30
C ASP A 93 -12.15 -17.30 -7.59
N THR A 94 -11.68 -16.08 -7.84
CA THR A 94 -10.36 -15.60 -7.38
C THR A 94 -10.48 -14.32 -6.58
N VAL A 95 -9.89 -14.31 -5.38
CA VAL A 95 -9.66 -13.11 -4.56
C VAL A 95 -8.31 -12.51 -4.95
N VAL A 96 -8.32 -11.29 -5.44
CA VAL A 96 -7.14 -10.54 -5.86
C VAL A 96 -6.79 -9.51 -4.80
N ILE A 97 -5.58 -9.56 -4.28
CA ILE A 97 -5.09 -8.65 -3.23
C ILE A 97 -3.71 -8.11 -3.58
N PRO A 98 -3.31 -6.96 -3.01
CA PRO A 98 -1.93 -6.50 -3.16
C PRO A 98 -0.97 -7.38 -2.35
N ASP A 99 0.23 -7.58 -2.89
CA ASP A 99 1.31 -8.24 -2.17
C ASP A 99 1.70 -7.43 -0.92
N LYS A 100 2.21 -8.11 0.11
CA LYS A 100 2.65 -7.53 1.38
C LYS A 100 3.69 -6.43 1.21
N ARG A 101 4.51 -6.48 0.14
CA ARG A 101 5.53 -5.47 -0.17
C ARG A 101 5.00 -4.32 -1.03
N ALA A 102 3.87 -4.54 -1.70
CA ALA A 102 3.25 -3.58 -2.60
C ALA A 102 2.23 -2.67 -1.91
N TRP A 103 1.80 -3.03 -0.69
CA TRP A 103 0.84 -2.26 0.10
C TRP A 103 1.49 -1.66 1.36
N PRO A 104 1.28 -0.36 1.64
CA PRO A 104 1.99 0.34 2.71
C PRO A 104 1.61 -0.13 4.13
N SER A 105 0.44 -0.75 4.30
CA SER A 105 -0.08 -1.15 5.62
C SER A 105 -0.52 -2.61 5.63
N ALA A 106 0.16 -3.44 6.45
CA ALA A 106 -0.24 -4.84 6.64
C ALA A 106 -1.68 -4.98 7.18
N ARG A 107 -2.10 -4.03 8.02
CA ARG A 107 -3.45 -4.03 8.60
C ARG A 107 -4.52 -3.68 7.56
N GLU A 108 -4.26 -2.73 6.67
CA GLU A 108 -5.20 -2.41 5.58
C GLU A 108 -5.26 -3.54 4.57
N ARG A 109 -4.12 -4.18 4.26
CA ARG A 109 -4.10 -5.35 3.41
C ARG A 109 -4.97 -6.48 3.97
N GLU A 110 -4.90 -6.75 5.27
CA GLU A 110 -5.77 -7.77 5.87
C GLU A 110 -7.25 -7.35 5.82
N ALA A 111 -7.57 -6.07 6.05
CA ALA A 111 -8.93 -5.58 5.91
C ALA A 111 -9.46 -5.76 4.46
N LEU A 112 -8.65 -5.43 3.45
CA LEU A 112 -8.98 -5.70 2.03
C LEU A 112 -9.19 -7.19 1.78
N ARG A 113 -8.31 -8.02 2.31
CA ARG A 113 -8.42 -9.48 2.19
C ARG A 113 -9.73 -9.98 2.80
N GLU A 114 -10.04 -9.60 4.03
CA GLU A 114 -11.29 -9.97 4.70
C GLU A 114 -12.53 -9.52 3.91
N HIS A 115 -12.48 -8.30 3.36
CA HIS A 115 -13.53 -7.72 2.51
C HIS A 115 -13.76 -8.55 1.24
N GLU A 116 -12.72 -8.83 0.46
CA GLU A 116 -12.86 -9.58 -0.78
C GLU A 116 -13.26 -11.04 -0.55
N TRP A 117 -12.76 -11.65 0.53
CA TRP A 117 -13.19 -12.99 0.92
C TRP A 117 -14.67 -13.04 1.32
N ALA A 118 -15.22 -11.96 1.87
CA ALA A 118 -16.66 -11.88 2.11
C ALA A 118 -17.45 -11.80 0.80
N HIS A 119 -16.95 -11.12 -0.24
CA HIS A 119 -17.55 -11.17 -1.58
C HIS A 119 -17.54 -12.58 -2.18
N ALA A 120 -16.46 -13.35 -1.97
CA ALA A 120 -16.40 -14.77 -2.36
C ALA A 120 -17.39 -15.64 -1.59
N ARG A 121 -17.78 -15.25 -0.38
CA ARG A 121 -18.85 -15.88 0.42
C ARG A 121 -20.26 -15.37 0.08
N GLY A 122 -20.37 -14.51 -0.94
CA GLY A 122 -21.64 -14.04 -1.47
C GLY A 122 -22.13 -12.72 -0.88
N TRP A 123 -21.30 -12.02 -0.11
CA TRP A 123 -21.62 -10.65 0.26
C TRP A 123 -21.64 -9.77 -0.98
N ARG A 124 -22.60 -8.84 -1.02
CA ARG A 124 -22.70 -7.77 -2.01
C ARG A 124 -22.92 -6.48 -1.25
N HIS A 125 -22.29 -5.42 -1.74
CA HIS A 125 -22.59 -4.07 -1.28
C HIS A 125 -24.09 -3.81 -1.42
N GLY A 126 -24.71 -3.30 -0.37
CA GLY A 126 -26.08 -2.83 -0.46
C GLY A 126 -26.17 -1.75 -1.53
N LEU A 127 -27.24 -1.73 -2.33
CA LEU A 127 -27.54 -0.52 -3.10
C LEU A 127 -27.62 0.62 -2.10
N LEU A 128 -26.79 1.66 -2.27
CA LEU A 128 -26.94 2.92 -1.57
C LEU A 128 -28.31 3.49 -1.95
N THR A 129 -29.35 3.05 -1.25
CA THR A 129 -30.60 3.81 -1.19
C THR A 129 -30.28 5.02 -0.33
N THR A 130 -30.75 6.19 -0.72
CA THR A 130 -30.50 7.49 -0.08
C THR A 130 -30.86 7.56 1.42
N ALA A 131 -31.38 6.49 2.02
CA ALA A 131 -31.67 6.37 3.45
C ALA A 131 -30.44 6.10 4.33
N SER A 132 -29.34 5.53 3.79
CA SER A 132 -28.15 5.19 4.60
C SER A 132 -27.12 6.32 4.77
N ALA A 133 -27.29 7.45 4.05
CA ALA A 133 -26.39 8.60 4.16
C ALA A 133 -26.67 9.52 5.37
N ARG A 134 -27.57 9.13 6.29
CA ARG A 134 -28.04 10.00 7.39
C ARG A 134 -27.65 9.56 8.79
N GLN A 135 -26.67 8.68 8.91
CA GLN A 135 -26.16 8.26 10.21
C GLN A 135 -24.63 8.21 10.24
N TYR A 136 -23.97 9.36 10.06
CA TYR A 136 -22.72 9.72 10.75
C TYR A 136 -22.59 11.24 10.77
#